data_AF-T0ZJY4-F1
#
_entry.id   AF-T0ZJY4-F1
#
_cell.length_a   1.000
_cell.length_b   1.000
_cell.length_c   1.000
_cell.angle_alpha   90.00
_cell.angle_beta   90.00
_cell.angle_gamma   90.00
#
_symmetry.space_group_name_H-M   'P 1'
#
loop_
_entity.id
_entity.type
_entity.pdbx_description
1 polymer ?
#
loop_
_entity_poly.entity_id
_entity_poly.type
_entity_poly.pdbx_seq_one_letter_code
_entity_poly.pdbx_strand_id
1 'polypeptide(L)'
;EDRRRDTRERLRRGELEDVEIEVDVEESGALGQMGPGAEGQMQMQEMLERMMPKRTRRKRMAIREARRVVREQEADRLIDQDKVAEEAVRRAESSGIVFLDEIDKVAGRSASAGPDVSREGVQRDLLPIVEGTTVNTRYGPVKTDHVLFIAAGAFHVASPQDLIPELQGRFPIRVELRSLGVEELRRILV
;
A
#
# COMPACT_ATOMS: atom_id res chain seq x y z
N GLU A 1 -45.06 -1.34 17.92
CA GLU A 1 -43.84 -2.12 17.56
C GLU A 1 -44.05 -2.98 16.31
N ASP A 2 -45.26 -3.47 16.06
CA ASP A 2 -45.60 -4.32 14.91
C ASP A 2 -45.28 -3.71 13.54
N ARG A 3 -45.58 -2.41 13.33
CA ARG A 3 -45.23 -1.72 12.07
C ARG A 3 -43.73 -1.70 11.78
N ARG A 4 -42.88 -1.57 12.81
CA ARG A 4 -41.41 -1.56 12.62
C ARG A 4 -40.91 -2.97 12.26
N ARG A 5 -41.52 -4.00 12.83
CA ARG A 5 -41.22 -5.40 12.53
C ARG A 5 -41.62 -5.75 11.10
N ASP A 6 -42.84 -5.42 10.69
CA ASP A 6 -43.35 -5.65 9.33
C ASP A 6 -42.47 -4.96 8.27
N THR A 7 -42.19 -3.65 8.44
CA THR A 7 -41.32 -2.91 7.51
C THR A 7 -39.92 -3.53 7.43
N ARG A 8 -39.36 -4.00 8.55
CA ARG A 8 -38.04 -4.66 8.57
C ARG A 8 -38.04 -5.97 7.78
N GLU A 9 -39.10 -6.76 7.89
CA GLU A 9 -39.23 -8.01 7.14
C GLU A 9 -39.39 -7.76 5.63
N ARG A 10 -40.18 -6.77 5.24
CA ARG A 10 -40.35 -6.35 3.84
C ARG A 10 -39.06 -5.80 3.24
N LEU A 11 -38.30 -5.01 4.01
CA LEU A 11 -36.94 -4.57 3.63
C LEU A 11 -35.96 -5.73 3.47
N ARG A 12 -36.02 -6.75 4.34
CA ARG A 12 -35.15 -7.94 4.23
C ARG A 12 -35.48 -8.76 3.00
N ARG A 13 -36.76 -8.82 2.61
CA ARG A 13 -37.24 -9.51 1.41
C ARG A 13 -37.02 -8.74 0.11
N GLY A 14 -36.52 -7.50 0.16
CA GLY A 14 -36.27 -6.68 -1.03
C GLY A 14 -37.56 -6.13 -1.68
N GLU A 15 -38.67 -6.11 -0.94
CA GLU A 15 -39.99 -5.70 -1.49
C GLU A 15 -40.14 -4.17 -1.58
N LEU A 16 -39.19 -3.40 -1.05
CA LEU A 16 -39.25 -1.93 -0.95
C LEU A 16 -38.15 -1.24 -1.76
N GLU A 17 -37.40 -1.97 -2.58
CA GLU A 17 -36.16 -1.47 -3.22
C GLU A 17 -36.38 -0.26 -4.15
N ASP A 18 -37.56 -0.14 -4.76
CA ASP A 18 -37.94 0.98 -5.65
C ASP A 18 -38.62 2.15 -4.92
N VAL A 19 -38.80 2.07 -3.60
CA VAL A 19 -39.38 3.16 -2.81
C VAL A 19 -38.34 4.27 -2.64
N GLU A 20 -38.72 5.50 -3.00
CA GLU A 20 -37.89 6.70 -2.84
C GLU A 20 -37.90 7.18 -1.38
N ILE A 21 -36.71 7.34 -0.80
CA ILE A 21 -36.51 7.85 0.56
C ILE A 21 -35.49 9.00 0.56
N GLU A 22 -35.56 9.86 1.57
CA GLU A 22 -34.50 10.84 1.84
C GLU A 22 -33.49 10.26 2.81
N VAL A 23 -32.20 10.34 2.45
CA VAL A 23 -31.09 9.86 3.27
C VAL A 23 -30.04 10.95 3.39
N ASP A 24 -29.48 11.10 4.59
CA ASP A 24 -28.31 11.95 4.83
C ASP A 24 -27.07 11.25 4.28
N VAL A 25 -26.45 11.87 3.27
CA VAL A 25 -25.23 11.35 2.64
C VAL A 25 -24.05 12.24 3.04
N GLU A 26 -22.99 11.67 3.58
CA GLU A 26 -21.71 12.35 3.79
C GLU A 26 -21.13 12.74 2.41
N GLU A 27 -20.92 14.03 2.17
CA GLU A 27 -20.15 14.50 1.02
C GLU A 27 -18.66 14.42 1.39
N SER A 28 -17.91 13.56 0.69
CA SER A 28 -16.45 13.62 0.66
C SER A 28 -16.04 14.93 -0.01
N GLY A 29 -15.21 15.73 0.66
CA GLY A 29 -14.72 17.00 0.12
C GLY A 29 -14.14 16.78 -1.27
N ALA A 30 -14.56 17.60 -2.24
CA ALA A 30 -14.05 17.52 -3.59
C ALA A 30 -12.53 17.68 -3.55
N LEU A 31 -11.80 16.61 -3.91
CA LEU A 31 -10.37 16.70 -4.19
C LEU A 31 -10.19 17.74 -5.29
N GLY A 32 -9.79 18.94 -4.90
CA GLY A 32 -9.31 19.96 -5.82
C GLY A 32 -8.12 19.38 -6.54
N GLN A 33 -8.27 19.18 -7.85
CA GLN A 33 -7.22 18.72 -8.74
C GLN A 33 -6.06 19.74 -8.70
N MET A 34 -5.08 19.52 -7.82
CA MET A 34 -3.88 20.35 -7.72
C MET A 34 -2.75 19.72 -8.52
N GLY A 35 -2.04 20.59 -9.25
CA GLY A 35 -0.99 20.22 -10.19
C GLY A 35 0.22 19.50 -9.57
N PRO A 36 1.10 18.94 -10.41
CA PRO A 36 2.25 18.16 -9.97
C PRO A 36 3.20 19.01 -9.11
N GLY A 37 3.44 18.58 -7.86
CA GLY A 37 4.29 19.27 -6.87
C GLY A 37 3.65 19.47 -5.48
N ALA A 38 2.39 19.06 -5.28
CA ALA A 38 1.61 19.36 -4.08
C ALA A 38 1.46 18.18 -3.07
N GLU A 39 2.35 17.18 -3.08
CA GLU A 39 2.20 15.99 -2.22
C GLU A 39 2.16 16.33 -0.71
N GLY A 40 2.94 17.34 -0.27
CA GLY A 40 2.89 17.84 1.10
C GLY A 40 1.62 18.63 1.45
N GLN A 41 0.96 19.24 0.45
CA GLN A 41 -0.31 19.95 0.65
C GLN A 41 -1.49 18.99 0.72
N MET A 42 -1.41 17.81 0.07
CA MET A 42 -2.43 16.76 0.18
C MET A 42 -2.52 16.22 1.60
N GLN A 43 -1.38 15.94 2.26
CA GLN A 43 -1.38 15.47 3.66
C GLN A 43 -1.96 16.51 4.62
N MET A 44 -1.67 17.80 4.39
CA MET A 44 -2.25 18.89 5.19
C MET A 44 -3.75 19.03 4.95
N GLN A 45 -4.23 18.87 3.71
CA GLN A 45 -5.66 18.92 3.40
C GLN A 45 -6.41 17.72 3.98
N GLU A 46 -5.89 16.50 3.89
CA GLU A 46 -6.49 15.32 4.51
C GLU A 46 -6.60 15.47 6.04
N MET A 47 -5.56 16.03 6.68
CA MET A 47 -5.59 16.38 8.11
C MET A 47 -6.66 17.43 8.42
N LEU A 48 -6.78 18.48 7.60
CA LEU A 48 -7.77 19.54 7.77
C LEU A 48 -9.20 19.02 7.59
N GLU A 49 -9.41 18.15 6.61
CA GLU A 49 -10.71 17.52 6.32
C GLU A 49 -11.14 16.56 7.44
N ARG A 50 -10.19 15.83 8.04
CA ARG A 50 -10.44 15.02 9.24
C ARG A 50 -10.81 15.85 10.48
N MET A 51 -10.34 17.09 10.58
CA MET A 51 -10.68 18.01 11.67
C MET A 51 -11.99 18.77 11.46
N MET A 52 -12.46 18.92 10.22
CA MET A 52 -13.76 19.55 9.95
C MET A 52 -14.91 18.57 10.17
N PRO A 53 -16.07 19.02 10.70
CA PRO A 53 -17.25 18.18 10.77
C PRO A 53 -17.65 17.74 9.36
N LYS A 54 -17.82 16.43 9.15
CA LYS A 54 -18.27 15.87 7.88
C LYS A 54 -19.58 16.55 7.47
N ARG A 55 -19.62 17.14 6.27
CA ARG A 55 -20.83 17.77 5.75
C ARG A 55 -21.76 16.67 5.25
N THR A 56 -22.96 16.60 5.83
CA THR A 56 -24.01 15.71 5.35
C THR A 56 -25.02 16.50 4.52
N ARG A 57 -25.47 15.91 3.42
CA ARG A 57 -26.50 16.47 2.56
C ARG A 57 -27.64 15.46 2.41
N ARG A 58 -28.87 15.94 2.58
CA ARG A 58 -30.07 15.14 2.28
C ARG A 58 -30.18 14.92 0.78
N LYS A 59 -30.23 13.67 0.37
CA LYS A 59 -30.47 13.27 -1.01
C LYS A 59 -31.63 12.28 -1.06
N ARG A 60 -32.53 12.51 -2.01
CA ARG A 60 -33.63 11.59 -2.30
C ARG A 60 -33.16 10.53 -3.29
N MET A 61 -33.36 9.26 -2.97
CA MET A 61 -32.97 8.12 -3.80
C MET A 61 -33.80 6.87 -3.45
N ALA A 62 -33.83 5.91 -4.38
CA ALA A 62 -34.43 4.60 -4.15
C ALA A 62 -33.72 3.82 -3.04
N ILE A 63 -34.46 2.99 -2.29
CA ILE A 63 -33.92 2.15 -1.21
C ILE A 63 -32.75 1.28 -1.68
N ARG A 64 -32.76 0.80 -2.92
CA ARG A 64 -31.64 0.03 -3.50
C ARG A 64 -30.31 0.78 -3.50
N GLU A 65 -30.35 2.07 -3.79
CA GLU A 65 -29.16 2.94 -3.83
C GLU A 65 -28.77 3.35 -2.42
N ALA A 66 -29.77 3.75 -1.61
CA ALA A 66 -29.59 4.09 -0.21
C ALA A 66 -28.91 2.95 0.57
N ARG A 67 -29.28 1.69 0.29
CA ARG A 67 -28.68 0.52 0.94
C ARG A 67 -27.18 0.42 0.70
N ARG A 68 -26.71 0.74 -0.50
CA ARG A 68 -25.27 0.75 -0.80
C ARG A 68 -24.56 1.87 -0.05
N VAL A 69 -25.07 3.10 -0.16
CA VAL A 69 -24.48 4.30 0.45
C VAL A 69 -24.41 4.19 1.98
N VAL A 70 -25.52 3.81 2.62
CA VAL A 70 -25.57 3.67 4.07
C VAL A 70 -24.69 2.51 4.54
N ARG A 71 -24.62 1.41 3.79
CA ARG A 71 -23.73 0.30 4.14
C ARG A 71 -22.27 0.72 4.13
N GLU A 72 -21.83 1.46 3.11
CA GLU A 72 -20.46 1.98 3.02
C GLU A 72 -20.17 2.93 4.20
N GLN A 73 -21.05 3.89 4.47
CA GLN A 73 -20.88 4.83 5.59
C GLN A 73 -20.83 4.14 6.97
N GLU A 74 -21.72 3.18 7.20
CA GLU A 74 -21.73 2.43 8.47
C GLU A 74 -20.52 1.50 8.56
N ALA A 75 -20.06 0.91 7.45
CA ALA A 75 -18.82 0.14 7.44
C ALA A 75 -17.61 1.00 7.81
N ASP A 76 -17.50 2.21 7.25
CA ASP A 76 -16.41 3.14 7.57
C ASP A 76 -16.43 3.57 9.04
N ARG A 77 -17.62 3.77 9.62
CA ARG A 77 -17.79 4.10 11.06
C ARG A 77 -17.40 2.95 11.99
N LEU A 78 -17.59 1.71 11.54
CA LEU A 78 -17.23 0.51 12.31
C LEU A 78 -15.72 0.25 12.33
N ILE A 79 -14.96 0.89 11.43
CA ILE A 79 -13.51 0.74 11.34
C ILE A 79 -12.82 1.77 12.23
N ASP A 80 -12.10 1.26 13.22
CA ASP A 80 -11.17 2.05 14.02
C ASP A 80 -9.85 2.18 13.24
N GLN A 81 -9.66 3.34 12.61
CA GLN A 81 -8.50 3.63 11.76
C GLN A 81 -7.18 3.58 12.54
N ASP A 82 -7.20 3.88 13.84
CA ASP A 82 -6.00 3.82 14.68
C ASP A 82 -5.57 2.36 14.90
N LYS A 83 -6.53 1.47 15.16
CA LYS A 83 -6.26 0.02 15.24
C LYS A 83 -5.79 -0.56 13.91
N VAL A 84 -6.34 -0.08 12.79
CA VAL A 84 -5.88 -0.49 11.45
C VAL A 84 -4.43 -0.07 11.22
N ALA A 85 -4.07 1.16 11.59
CA ALA A 85 -2.70 1.65 11.47
C ALA A 85 -1.73 0.84 12.36
N GLU A 86 -2.09 0.59 13.61
CA GLU A 86 -1.30 -0.24 14.54
C GLU A 86 -1.10 -1.67 14.01
N GLU A 87 -2.17 -2.31 13.53
CA GLU A 87 -2.13 -3.63 12.91
C GLU A 87 -1.23 -3.64 11.66
N ALA A 88 -1.34 -2.63 10.81
CA ALA A 88 -0.55 -2.51 9.60
C ALA A 88 0.94 -2.36 9.90
N VAL A 89 1.31 -1.49 10.85
CA VAL A 89 2.70 -1.35 11.33
C VAL A 89 3.20 -2.69 11.86
N ARG A 90 2.45 -3.34 12.75
CA ARG A 90 2.85 -4.64 13.32
C ARG A 90 3.08 -5.70 12.24
N ARG A 91 2.23 -5.76 11.22
CA ARG A 91 2.38 -6.70 10.10
C ARG A 91 3.57 -6.36 9.21
N ALA A 92 3.79 -5.08 8.94
CA ALA A 92 4.95 -4.64 8.18
C ALA A 92 6.26 -5.01 8.87
N GLU A 93 6.34 -4.82 10.20
CA GLU A 93 7.52 -5.18 10.99
C GLU A 93 7.73 -6.69 11.09
N SER A 94 6.67 -7.48 11.31
CA SER A 94 6.78 -8.93 11.62
C SER A 94 6.73 -9.85 10.41
N SER A 95 6.16 -9.41 9.28
CA SER A 95 5.91 -10.24 8.10
C SER A 95 6.15 -9.48 6.79
N GLY A 96 6.78 -8.31 6.85
CA GLY A 96 7.11 -7.52 5.67
C GLY A 96 8.10 -8.23 4.76
N ILE A 97 7.87 -8.13 3.45
CA ILE A 97 8.77 -8.63 2.42
C ILE A 97 9.04 -7.49 1.45
N VAL A 98 10.31 -7.22 1.18
CA VAL A 98 10.77 -6.24 0.19
C VAL A 98 11.53 -6.97 -0.91
N PHE A 99 11.08 -6.80 -2.15
CA PHE A 99 11.76 -7.33 -3.33
C PHE A 99 12.52 -6.20 -4.04
N LEU A 100 13.84 -6.31 -4.11
CA LEU A 100 14.74 -5.39 -4.80
C LEU A 100 15.10 -5.99 -6.16
N ASP A 101 14.48 -5.51 -7.22
CA ASP A 101 14.79 -5.97 -8.57
C ASP A 101 16.01 -5.24 -9.16
N GLU A 102 16.67 -5.84 -10.14
CA GLU A 102 17.82 -5.30 -10.86
C GLU A 102 18.96 -4.76 -9.96
N ILE A 103 19.24 -5.42 -8.82
CA ILE A 103 20.33 -5.02 -7.91
C ILE A 103 21.72 -5.07 -8.58
N ASP A 104 21.84 -5.83 -9.67
CA ASP A 104 23.07 -5.89 -10.48
C ASP A 104 23.40 -4.56 -11.18
N LYS A 105 22.43 -3.67 -11.38
CA LYS A 105 22.65 -2.32 -11.93
C LYS A 105 23.49 -1.44 -11.01
N VAL A 106 23.44 -1.69 -9.70
CA VAL A 106 24.22 -0.94 -8.71
C VAL A 106 25.51 -1.65 -8.31
N ALA A 107 25.69 -2.92 -8.68
CA ALA A 107 26.83 -3.76 -8.28
C ALA A 107 28.16 -3.45 -9.00
N GLY A 108 28.18 -2.71 -10.11
CA GLY A 108 29.40 -2.57 -10.92
C GLY A 108 30.50 -1.67 -10.33
N ARG A 109 31.77 -2.07 -10.54
CA ARG A 109 32.94 -1.19 -10.35
C ARG A 109 33.10 -0.23 -11.52
N SER A 110 33.42 1.00 -11.20
CA SER A 110 33.66 2.09 -12.13
C SER A 110 34.90 1.86 -12.99
N ALA A 111 34.71 1.75 -14.31
CA ALA A 111 35.77 1.99 -15.26
C ALA A 111 35.92 3.51 -15.40
N SER A 112 36.90 4.07 -14.68
CA SER A 112 37.54 5.37 -14.88
C SER A 112 36.75 6.45 -15.66
N ALA A 113 36.30 7.47 -14.92
CA ALA A 113 35.82 8.79 -15.37
C ALA A 113 34.37 8.88 -15.90
N GLY A 114 33.40 8.67 -15.02
CA GLY A 114 31.98 9.01 -15.22
C GLY A 114 31.28 9.23 -13.87
N PRO A 115 29.97 9.57 -13.81
CA PRO A 115 29.24 9.88 -12.58
C PRO A 115 29.07 8.62 -11.68
N ASP A 116 30.15 8.20 -11.06
CA ASP A 116 30.30 6.95 -10.30
C ASP A 116 29.74 7.03 -8.88
N VAL A 117 29.50 8.24 -8.38
CA VAL A 117 28.98 8.51 -7.03
C VAL A 117 27.56 7.94 -6.86
N SER A 118 26.84 7.70 -7.95
CA SER A 118 25.42 7.31 -7.90
C SER A 118 25.18 5.83 -7.58
N ARG A 119 26.08 4.89 -7.92
CA ARG A 119 25.78 3.44 -7.79
C ARG A 119 26.13 2.91 -6.41
N GLU A 120 27.33 3.21 -5.94
CA GLU A 120 27.74 2.87 -4.58
C GLU A 120 26.92 3.66 -3.56
N GLY A 121 26.57 4.91 -3.87
CA GLY A 121 25.67 5.72 -3.04
C GLY A 121 24.34 5.02 -2.77
N VAL A 122 23.69 4.49 -3.82
CA VAL A 122 22.43 3.72 -3.67
C VAL A 122 22.63 2.49 -2.78
N GLN A 123 23.73 1.76 -2.92
CA GLN A 123 24.01 0.62 -2.03
C GLN A 123 24.17 1.06 -0.57
N ARG A 124 24.89 2.15 -0.33
CA ARG A 124 25.09 2.71 1.02
C ARG A 124 23.80 3.25 1.63
N ASP A 125 22.94 3.86 0.82
CA ASP A 125 21.63 4.36 1.26
C ASP A 125 20.65 3.21 1.56
N LEU A 126 20.81 2.06 0.91
CA LEU A 126 20.04 0.85 1.21
C LEU A 126 20.50 0.16 2.50
N LEU A 127 21.77 0.32 2.91
CA LEU A 127 22.31 -0.38 4.09
C LEU A 127 21.45 -0.17 5.34
N PRO A 128 21.15 1.05 5.81
CA PRO A 128 20.37 1.23 7.04
C PRO A 128 19.03 0.49 7.03
N ILE A 129 18.39 0.40 5.85
CA ILE A 129 17.10 -0.25 5.69
C ILE A 129 17.23 -1.77 5.84
N VAL A 130 18.25 -2.36 5.21
CA VAL A 130 18.53 -3.81 5.27
C VAL A 130 19.17 -4.23 6.60
N GLU A 131 19.94 -3.35 7.24
CA GLU A 131 20.59 -3.60 8.53
C GLU A 131 19.64 -3.52 9.73
N GLY A 132 18.54 -2.79 9.58
CA GLY A 132 17.58 -2.48 10.64
C GLY A 132 17.63 -1.00 11.00
N THR A 133 16.57 -0.28 10.65
CA THR A 133 16.37 1.13 11.01
C THR A 133 14.90 1.41 11.30
N THR A 134 14.62 2.55 11.93
CA THR A 134 13.25 3.05 12.10
C THR A 134 12.94 4.06 11.01
N VAL A 135 11.97 3.75 10.16
CA VAL A 135 11.47 4.63 9.11
C VAL A 135 10.15 5.26 9.55
N ASN A 136 10.07 6.59 9.52
CA ASN A 136 8.84 7.30 9.85
C ASN A 136 7.88 7.27 8.67
N THR A 137 6.66 6.76 8.89
CA THR A 137 5.59 6.73 7.89
C THR A 137 4.38 7.51 8.37
N ARG A 138 3.41 7.75 7.48
CA ARG A 138 2.12 8.37 7.85
C ARG A 138 1.29 7.56 8.86
N TYR A 139 1.62 6.28 9.06
CA TYR A 139 0.94 5.36 9.97
C TYR A 139 1.70 5.16 11.29
N GLY A 140 2.86 5.82 11.45
CA GLY A 140 3.75 5.66 12.60
C GLY A 140 5.16 5.20 12.18
N PRO A 141 6.08 5.13 13.14
CA PRO A 141 7.41 4.57 12.93
C PRO A 141 7.32 3.07 12.63
N VAL A 142 8.11 2.60 11.67
CA VAL A 142 8.23 1.18 11.28
C VAL A 142 9.69 0.76 11.39
N LYS A 143 9.94 -0.33 12.12
CA LYS A 143 11.26 -0.95 12.25
C LYS A 143 11.49 -2.01 11.18
N THR A 144 12.67 -2.00 10.55
CA THR A 144 12.99 -2.91 9.44
C THR A 144 13.77 -4.16 9.86
N ASP A 145 14.08 -4.34 11.14
CA ASP A 145 14.91 -5.42 11.71
C ASP A 145 14.47 -6.84 11.33
N HIS A 146 13.17 -7.05 11.07
CA HIS A 146 12.59 -8.37 10.77
C HIS A 146 11.94 -8.45 9.38
N VAL A 147 12.15 -7.42 8.55
CA VAL A 147 11.67 -7.42 7.17
C VAL A 147 12.55 -8.34 6.32
N LEU A 148 11.92 -9.23 5.56
CA LEU A 148 12.64 -10.10 4.62
C LEU A 148 12.98 -9.32 3.35
N PHE A 149 14.27 -9.23 3.03
CA PHE A 149 14.74 -8.67 1.76
C PHE A 149 15.09 -9.77 0.77
N ILE A 150 14.54 -9.67 -0.43
CA ILE A 150 14.86 -10.53 -1.58
C ILE A 150 15.42 -9.62 -2.65
N ALA A 151 16.67 -9.81 -3.03
CA ALA A 151 17.28 -9.07 -4.12
C ALA A 151 17.44 -9.98 -5.35
N ALA A 152 17.11 -9.45 -6.53
CA ALA A 152 17.23 -10.13 -7.80
C ALA A 152 18.03 -9.28 -8.78
N GLY A 153 18.67 -9.95 -9.74
CA GLY A 153 19.45 -9.32 -10.79
C GLY A 153 19.87 -10.39 -11.81
N ALA A 154 20.06 -9.98 -13.06
CA ALA A 154 20.50 -10.90 -14.11
C ALA A 154 22.01 -11.19 -14.02
N PHE A 155 22.79 -10.24 -13.47
CA PHE A 155 24.23 -10.37 -13.25
C PHE A 155 25.01 -10.75 -14.52
N HIS A 156 24.61 -10.21 -15.69
CA HIS A 156 25.29 -10.44 -16.96
C HIS A 156 26.65 -9.72 -17.08
N VAL A 157 26.74 -8.51 -16.49
CA VAL A 157 27.90 -7.61 -16.61
C VAL A 157 28.52 -7.27 -15.26
N ALA A 158 27.94 -7.76 -14.17
CA ALA A 158 28.38 -7.60 -12.80
C ALA A 158 28.18 -8.94 -12.07
N SER A 159 28.89 -9.13 -10.97
CA SER A 159 28.78 -10.27 -10.08
C SER A 159 28.20 -9.84 -8.73
N PRO A 160 27.52 -10.73 -7.98
CA PRO A 160 27.17 -10.44 -6.58
C PRO A 160 28.38 -10.07 -5.71
N GLN A 161 29.59 -10.46 -6.13
CA GLN A 161 30.85 -10.10 -5.46
C GLN A 161 31.27 -8.64 -5.67
N ASP A 162 30.69 -7.97 -6.66
CA ASP A 162 30.99 -6.57 -6.97
C ASP A 162 30.19 -5.58 -6.10
N LEU A 163 29.14 -6.06 -5.40
CA LEU A 163 28.45 -5.30 -4.34
C LEU A 163 29.42 -4.94 -3.21
N ILE A 164 29.12 -3.89 -2.45
CA ILE A 164 29.94 -3.52 -1.28
C ILE A 164 29.94 -4.64 -0.22
N PRO A 165 31.06 -4.89 0.49
CA PRO A 165 31.18 -6.00 1.44
C PRO A 165 30.07 -6.01 2.51
N GLU A 166 29.65 -4.84 2.98
CA GLU A 166 28.60 -4.66 3.96
C GLU A 166 27.27 -5.23 3.47
N LEU A 167 26.90 -4.92 2.22
CA LEU A 167 25.65 -5.38 1.62
C LEU A 167 25.70 -6.87 1.31
N GLN A 168 26.85 -7.40 0.87
CA GLN A 168 27.05 -8.84 0.69
C GLN A 168 26.80 -9.63 1.98
N GLY A 169 27.23 -9.10 3.13
CA GLY A 169 27.01 -9.71 4.44
C GLY A 169 25.52 -9.81 4.82
N ARG A 170 24.66 -8.96 4.26
CA ARG A 170 23.21 -8.95 4.49
C ARG A 170 22.42 -9.85 3.55
N PHE A 171 23.04 -10.32 2.46
CA PHE A 171 22.47 -11.32 1.54
C PHE A 171 23.28 -12.64 1.57
N PRO A 172 23.25 -13.40 2.69
CA PRO A 172 24.02 -14.63 2.83
C PRO A 172 23.45 -15.79 2.01
N ILE A 173 22.13 -15.82 1.79
CA ILE A 173 21.46 -16.85 1.01
C ILE A 173 21.51 -16.45 -0.47
N ARG A 174 22.05 -17.33 -1.30
CA ARG A 174 22.17 -17.12 -2.75
C ARG A 174 21.54 -18.29 -3.48
N VAL A 175 20.74 -17.98 -4.50
CA VAL A 175 20.09 -18.95 -5.37
C VAL A 175 20.23 -18.50 -6.81
N GLU A 176 20.45 -19.45 -7.71
CA GLU A 176 20.49 -19.21 -9.15
C GLU A 176 19.26 -19.84 -9.79
N LEU A 177 18.49 -19.04 -10.51
CA LEU A 177 17.29 -19.49 -11.22
C LEU A 177 17.68 -19.89 -12.65
N ARG A 178 17.11 -21.01 -13.12
CA ARG A 178 17.34 -21.48 -14.49
C ARG A 178 16.39 -20.77 -15.45
N SER A 179 16.87 -20.55 -16.68
CA SER A 179 16.01 -20.10 -17.78
C SER A 179 14.90 -21.12 -18.06
N LEU A 180 13.74 -20.62 -18.50
CA LEU A 180 12.59 -21.47 -18.84
C LEU A 180 12.80 -22.14 -20.20
N GLY A 181 12.59 -23.46 -20.26
CA GLY A 181 12.53 -24.23 -21.50
C GLY A 181 11.11 -24.33 -22.05
N VAL A 182 10.94 -25.09 -23.13
CA VAL A 182 9.64 -25.26 -23.81
C VAL A 182 8.64 -25.97 -22.90
N GLU A 183 9.09 -26.95 -22.14
CA GLU A 183 8.31 -27.75 -21.20
C GLU A 183 7.83 -26.91 -20.01
N GLU A 184 8.69 -26.06 -19.45
CA GLU A 184 8.29 -25.12 -18.39
C GLU A 184 7.28 -24.10 -18.91
N LEU A 185 7.49 -23.54 -20.10
CA LEU A 185 6.54 -22.61 -20.72
C LEU A 185 5.18 -23.29 -20.98
N ARG A 186 5.18 -24.55 -21.41
CA ARG A 186 3.93 -25.33 -21.57
C ARG A 186 3.19 -25.51 -20.24
N ARG A 187 3.91 -25.78 -19.14
CA ARG A 187 3.33 -25.93 -17.79
C ARG A 187 2.81 -24.62 -17.19
N ILE A 188 3.32 -23.46 -17.63
CA ILE A 188 2.82 -22.15 -17.18
C ILE A 188 1.48 -21.83 -17.85
N LEU A 189 1.30 -22.27 -19.11
CA LEU A 189 0.11 -21.98 -19.91
C LEU A 189 -1.06 -22.93 -19.65
N VAL A 190 -0.80 -24.15 -19.17
CA VAL A 190 -1.79 -25.24 -18.99
C VAL A 190 -1.69 -25.80 -17.58
#